data_AF-A0A6N7KJV3-F1
#
_entry.id   AF-A0A6N7KJV3-F1
#
_cell.length_a   1.000
_cell.length_b   1.000
_cell.length_c   1.000
_cell.angle_alpha   90.00
_cell.angle_beta   90.00
_cell.angle_gamma   90.00
#
_symmetry.space_group_name_H-M   'P 1'
#
loop_
_entity.id
_entity.type
_entity.pdbx_description
1 polymer ?
#
loop_
_entity_poly.entity_id
_entity_poly.type
_entity_poly.pdbx_seq_one_letter_code
_entity_poly.pdbx_strand_id
1 'polypeptide(L)'
;MASITLDADRRIRADAGRARVAAVGALRGLGFQITSEMATVVEARRGSAVRSAMLMPDQVPLAVRLQFAAALQDAQDTVVSMHLTDRSVSVVALGVQAPYVSAFQSALSALDRALADLDPAAGAGGFPEPRWWVAAPQAEALARHHETGQRLVGGVTARVTDRLSGGPRNTGPSRWTGFDRLVFRSSAGVVDLDMVTARSLLAIPVMIGSRPVELPGQLAFEVQRLAATIEGRLNAGGWGAVEMPVPAEHREAFEFLYRQFEIRSRLPVRTLCVCRDCLQTKVVNLDLKRLRERNHRLKTILSVVRATDDKGEISPFQIFGTLFQQAKFDPDFVCTRCESTEADEQPVTFCPACGDMRKESVLTTCSECEYDFDGLVADLVVWKTAPPPAAPTVPPIPTTPPMPTAPPAPATPPMPTVPPAPATPPTPGTPPAPSTPESGPPPQGFDTPRSDTQGFDTPRFSSPHIGTPRPTCDICGHTYAVLWSVQIPDGPYRRPMTVCATSTRCSPRSLVRPVEVRT
;
A
#
# COMPACT_ATOMS: atom_id res chain seq x y z
N MET A 1 -13.74 -14.16 -14.02
CA MET A 1 -14.47 -14.56 -12.81
C MET A 1 -15.58 -13.55 -12.58
N ALA A 2 -16.75 -14.00 -12.13
CA ALA A 2 -17.86 -13.09 -11.85
C ALA A 2 -17.54 -12.24 -10.60
N SER A 3 -17.55 -10.91 -10.74
CA SER A 3 -17.43 -9.97 -9.63
C SER A 3 -18.72 -9.16 -9.51
N ILE A 4 -19.21 -9.00 -8.28
CA ILE A 4 -20.29 -8.08 -7.96
C ILE A 4 -19.71 -6.68 -7.92
N THR A 5 -20.37 -5.77 -8.63
CA THR A 5 -19.97 -4.38 -8.74
C THR A 5 -21.14 -3.46 -8.40
N LEU A 6 -20.82 -2.37 -7.70
CA LEU A 6 -21.74 -1.26 -7.46
C LEU A 6 -21.11 0.02 -8.03
N ASP A 7 -21.88 0.69 -8.89
CA ASP A 7 -21.55 2.02 -9.41
C ASP A 7 -22.53 3.06 -8.87
N ALA A 8 -22.03 4.25 -8.56
CA ALA A 8 -22.85 5.36 -8.09
C ALA A 8 -22.23 6.70 -8.53
N ASP A 9 -23.06 7.63 -9.00
CA ASP A 9 -22.64 9.00 -9.30
C ASP A 9 -23.32 9.95 -8.31
N ARG A 10 -22.53 10.90 -7.78
CA ARG A 10 -22.98 11.92 -6.82
C ARG A 10 -22.59 13.28 -7.32
N ARG A 11 -23.56 14.19 -7.48
CA ARG A 11 -23.28 15.60 -7.78
C ARG A 11 -23.45 16.40 -6.51
N ILE A 12 -22.45 17.21 -6.19
CA ILE A 12 -22.44 18.08 -5.01
C ILE A 12 -21.88 19.47 -5.35
N ARG A 13 -22.34 20.49 -4.63
CA ARG A 13 -21.86 21.87 -4.66
C ARG A 13 -20.65 22.06 -3.72
N ALA A 14 -19.59 21.33 -3.99
CA ALA A 14 -18.28 21.55 -3.38
C ALA A 14 -17.16 21.37 -4.41
N ASP A 15 -16.01 22.02 -4.18
CA ASP A 15 -14.82 21.78 -4.99
C ASP A 15 -14.31 20.33 -4.83
N ALA A 16 -13.64 19.83 -5.87
CA ALA A 16 -13.19 18.45 -5.94
C ALA A 16 -12.18 18.09 -4.83
N GLY A 17 -11.39 19.06 -4.36
CA GLY A 17 -10.42 18.87 -3.28
C GLY A 17 -11.13 18.55 -1.95
N ARG A 18 -12.12 19.36 -1.57
CA ARG A 18 -12.94 19.13 -0.38
C ARG A 18 -13.73 17.83 -0.45
N ALA A 19 -14.37 17.56 -1.59
CA ALA A 19 -15.08 16.29 -1.84
C ALA A 19 -14.16 15.08 -1.64
N ARG A 20 -12.94 15.16 -2.17
CA ARG A 20 -11.92 14.12 -2.04
C ARG A 20 -11.46 13.93 -0.61
N VAL A 21 -11.17 15.00 0.13
CA VAL A 21 -10.77 14.92 1.55
C VAL A 21 -11.87 14.26 2.40
N ALA A 22 -13.13 14.66 2.22
CA ALA A 22 -14.26 14.08 2.94
C ALA A 22 -14.43 12.58 2.62
N ALA A 23 -14.36 12.21 1.34
CA ALA A 23 -14.47 10.82 0.91
C ALA A 23 -13.32 9.94 1.42
N VAL A 24 -12.08 10.45 1.41
CA VAL A 24 -10.91 9.76 1.98
C VAL A 24 -11.09 9.56 3.49
N GLY A 25 -11.59 10.57 4.20
CA GLY A 25 -11.93 10.47 5.62
C GLY A 25 -12.97 9.38 5.90
N ALA A 26 -14.04 9.33 5.12
CA ALA A 26 -15.09 8.31 5.24
C ALA A 26 -14.55 6.88 4.97
N LEU A 27 -13.75 6.70 3.91
CA LEU A 27 -13.12 5.41 3.61
C LEU A 27 -12.20 4.95 4.76
N ARG A 28 -11.39 5.85 5.30
CA ARG A 28 -10.50 5.58 6.42
C ARG A 28 -11.28 5.18 7.67
N GLY A 29 -12.37 5.89 8.00
CA GLY A 29 -13.25 5.55 9.12
C GLY A 29 -13.92 4.17 8.98
N LEU A 30 -14.05 3.66 7.76
CA LEU A 30 -14.53 2.30 7.46
C LEU A 30 -13.42 1.24 7.43
N GLY A 31 -12.18 1.58 7.79
CA GLY A 31 -11.03 0.68 7.79
C GLY A 31 -10.46 0.39 6.39
N PHE A 32 -10.75 1.22 5.38
CA PHE A 32 -10.07 1.10 4.10
C PHE A 32 -8.64 1.63 4.17
N GLN A 33 -7.72 0.85 3.62
CA GLN A 33 -6.38 1.30 3.29
C GLN A 33 -6.40 2.03 1.95
N ILE A 34 -6.03 3.31 1.94
CA ILE A 34 -5.84 4.07 0.70
C ILE A 34 -4.61 3.51 -0.01
N THR A 35 -4.79 3.01 -1.21
CA THR A 35 -3.72 2.43 -2.03
C THR A 35 -3.17 3.40 -3.08
N SER A 36 -4.00 4.35 -3.51
CA SER A 36 -3.59 5.44 -4.38
C SER A 36 -4.47 6.67 -4.13
N GLU A 37 -3.88 7.85 -4.10
CA GLU A 37 -4.56 9.12 -3.89
C GLU A 37 -3.95 10.14 -4.86
N MET A 38 -4.74 10.50 -5.88
CA MET A 38 -4.43 11.46 -6.94
C MET A 38 -5.46 12.60 -6.89
N ALA A 39 -5.30 13.64 -7.72
CA ALA A 39 -6.18 14.81 -7.65
C ALA A 39 -7.63 14.47 -8.00
N THR A 40 -7.81 13.60 -9.00
CA THR A 40 -9.12 13.19 -9.50
C THR A 40 -9.45 11.73 -9.22
N VAL A 41 -8.55 10.96 -8.61
CA VAL A 41 -8.78 9.52 -8.35
C VAL A 41 -8.33 9.13 -6.96
N VAL A 42 -9.18 8.39 -6.26
CA VAL A 42 -8.82 7.70 -5.01
C VAL A 42 -9.11 6.21 -5.19
N GLU A 43 -8.11 5.37 -4.91
CA GLU A 43 -8.28 3.91 -4.84
C GLU A 43 -7.99 3.43 -3.43
N ALA A 44 -8.92 2.66 -2.87
CA ALA A 44 -8.82 2.14 -1.52
C ALA A 44 -9.24 0.66 -1.46
N ARG A 45 -8.74 -0.05 -0.46
CA ARG A 45 -9.01 -1.48 -0.28
C ARG A 45 -9.24 -1.80 1.18
N ARG A 46 -10.18 -2.70 1.46
CA ARG A 46 -10.49 -3.22 2.79
C ARG A 46 -10.50 -4.75 2.77
N GLY A 47 -10.25 -5.37 3.92
CA GLY A 47 -10.38 -6.81 4.11
C GLY A 47 -9.26 -7.64 3.47
N SER A 48 -9.29 -8.94 3.73
CA SER A 48 -8.37 -9.91 3.12
C SER A 48 -9.10 -11.22 2.83
N ALA A 49 -8.67 -11.94 1.79
CA ALA A 49 -9.25 -13.24 1.45
C ALA A 49 -9.14 -14.23 2.62
N VAL A 50 -8.03 -14.18 3.37
CA VAL A 50 -7.80 -15.02 4.55
C VAL A 50 -8.82 -14.73 5.67
N ARG A 51 -9.06 -13.45 5.97
CA ARG A 51 -10.03 -13.04 7.00
C ARG A 51 -11.48 -13.29 6.56
N SER A 52 -11.76 -13.19 5.26
CA SER A 52 -13.04 -13.56 4.68
C SER A 52 -13.35 -15.06 4.85
N ALA A 53 -12.34 -15.93 4.74
CA ALA A 53 -12.50 -17.36 4.97
C ALA A 53 -12.85 -17.69 6.43
N MET A 54 -12.51 -16.80 7.37
CA MET A 54 -12.90 -16.87 8.78
C MET A 54 -14.30 -16.30 9.04
N LEU A 55 -15.08 -15.99 8.00
CA LEU A 55 -16.48 -15.53 8.07
C LEU A 55 -16.70 -14.26 8.92
N MET A 56 -15.70 -13.39 9.05
CA MET A 56 -15.88 -12.09 9.71
C MET A 56 -16.65 -11.14 8.78
N PRO A 57 -17.90 -10.74 9.10
CA PRO A 57 -18.78 -10.00 8.17
C PRO A 57 -18.18 -8.65 7.73
N ASP A 58 -17.50 -7.95 8.64
CA ASP A 58 -16.93 -6.62 8.39
C ASP A 58 -15.60 -6.65 7.62
N GLN A 59 -15.08 -7.86 7.32
CA GLN A 59 -13.75 -8.04 6.74
C GLN A 59 -13.77 -8.63 5.34
N VAL A 60 -14.92 -8.55 4.65
CA VAL A 60 -15.00 -8.93 3.24
C VAL A 60 -14.03 -8.09 2.39
N PRO A 61 -13.28 -8.72 1.47
CA PRO A 61 -12.27 -8.04 0.68
C PRO A 61 -12.92 -7.15 -0.39
N LEU A 62 -12.87 -5.84 -0.18
CA LEU A 62 -13.44 -4.83 -1.07
C LEU A 62 -12.35 -3.97 -1.72
N ALA A 63 -12.63 -3.50 -2.93
CA ALA A 63 -11.95 -2.39 -3.56
C ALA A 63 -12.96 -1.27 -3.80
N VAL A 64 -12.52 -0.03 -3.61
CA VAL A 64 -13.27 1.17 -4.00
C VAL A 64 -12.36 2.01 -4.88
N ARG A 65 -12.93 2.50 -5.98
CA ARG A 65 -12.33 3.54 -6.81
C ARG A 65 -13.31 4.71 -6.87
N LEU A 66 -12.84 5.89 -6.48
CA LEU A 66 -13.57 7.13 -6.59
C LEU A 66 -12.91 7.99 -7.67
N GLN A 67 -13.72 8.63 -8.49
CA GLN A 67 -13.29 9.60 -9.49
C GLN A 67 -14.00 10.92 -9.25
N PHE A 68 -13.24 12.01 -9.25
CA PHE A 68 -13.72 13.37 -8.99
C PHE A 68 -13.59 14.18 -10.27
N ALA A 69 -14.71 14.63 -10.82
CA ALA A 69 -14.75 15.48 -11.99
C ALA A 69 -15.42 16.82 -11.63
N ALA A 70 -14.68 17.92 -11.74
CA ALA A 70 -15.27 19.24 -11.65
C ALA A 70 -16.21 19.46 -12.85
N ALA A 71 -17.37 20.07 -12.62
CA ALA A 71 -18.28 20.42 -13.69
C ALA A 71 -17.64 21.50 -14.57
N LEU A 72 -17.79 21.37 -15.90
CA LEU A 72 -17.18 22.31 -16.85
C LEU A 72 -17.62 23.77 -16.66
N GLN A 73 -18.79 24.00 -16.07
CA GLN A 73 -19.40 25.32 -15.95
C GLN A 73 -19.17 25.99 -14.58
N ASP A 74 -18.91 25.22 -13.53
CA ASP A 74 -18.74 25.75 -12.17
C ASP A 74 -17.71 24.93 -11.40
N ALA A 75 -16.62 25.58 -10.97
CA ALA A 75 -15.56 24.96 -10.19
C ALA A 75 -16.03 24.48 -8.81
N GLN A 76 -17.18 24.98 -8.35
CA GLN A 76 -17.82 24.57 -7.09
C GLN A 76 -18.74 23.36 -7.27
N ASP A 77 -18.97 22.86 -8.47
CA ASP A 77 -19.77 21.66 -8.71
C ASP A 77 -18.84 20.47 -9.00
N THR A 78 -18.93 19.42 -8.20
CA THR A 78 -18.18 18.17 -8.39
C THR A 78 -19.11 17.00 -8.62
N VAL A 79 -18.79 16.18 -9.61
CA VAL A 79 -19.34 14.84 -9.78
C VAL A 79 -18.35 13.82 -9.22
N VAL A 80 -18.79 13.05 -8.23
CA VAL A 80 -18.06 11.95 -7.62
C VAL A 80 -18.63 10.63 -8.16
N SER A 81 -17.87 9.98 -9.04
CA SER A 81 -18.18 8.65 -9.54
C SER A 81 -17.52 7.59 -8.66
N MET A 82 -18.31 6.67 -8.13
CA MET A 82 -17.88 5.62 -7.21
C MET A 82 -18.03 4.26 -7.87
N HIS A 83 -16.99 3.45 -7.75
CA HIS A 83 -16.95 2.10 -8.28
C HIS A 83 -16.44 1.14 -7.20
N LEU A 84 -17.33 0.32 -6.68
CA LEU A 84 -17.04 -0.65 -5.63
C LEU A 84 -17.05 -2.06 -6.23
N THR A 85 -15.97 -2.82 -5.99
CA THR A 85 -15.81 -4.18 -6.52
C THR A 85 -15.37 -5.15 -5.44
N ASP A 86 -15.82 -6.40 -5.55
CA ASP A 86 -15.29 -7.49 -4.73
C ASP A 86 -13.86 -7.82 -5.19
N ARG A 87 -13.00 -8.17 -4.23
CA ARG A 87 -11.60 -8.54 -4.50
C ARG A 87 -11.31 -10.01 -4.29
N SER A 88 -12.18 -10.75 -3.60
CA SER A 88 -12.05 -12.19 -3.63
C SER A 88 -12.42 -12.64 -5.03
N VAL A 89 -11.62 -13.54 -5.60
CA VAL A 89 -12.15 -14.51 -6.53
C VAL A 89 -13.27 -15.21 -5.77
N SER A 90 -14.48 -14.73 -5.94
CA SER A 90 -15.66 -15.46 -5.49
C SER A 90 -15.61 -16.73 -6.32
N VAL A 91 -15.04 -17.80 -5.75
CA VAL A 91 -15.62 -19.11 -5.97
C VAL A 91 -17.02 -18.91 -5.42
N VAL A 92 -17.92 -18.53 -6.32
CA VAL A 92 -19.33 -18.26 -6.02
C VAL A 92 -19.89 -19.61 -5.60
N ALA A 93 -19.62 -20.00 -4.36
CA ALA A 93 -20.54 -20.79 -3.60
C ALA A 93 -21.77 -19.91 -3.49
N LEU A 94 -22.81 -20.28 -4.25
CA LEU A 94 -24.13 -19.68 -4.24
C LEU A 94 -24.57 -19.48 -2.78
N GLY A 95 -24.45 -18.26 -2.25
CA GLY A 95 -24.71 -17.97 -0.83
C GLY A 95 -23.90 -16.83 -0.21
N VAL A 96 -22.73 -16.46 -0.76
CA VAL A 96 -21.85 -15.42 -0.16
C VAL A 96 -22.14 -14.00 -0.66
N GLN A 97 -23.23 -13.76 -1.39
CA GLN A 97 -23.52 -12.43 -1.95
C GLN A 97 -24.01 -11.42 -0.90
N ALA A 98 -24.83 -11.87 0.06
CA ALA A 98 -25.45 -10.98 1.04
C ALA A 98 -24.43 -10.18 1.89
N PRO A 99 -23.31 -10.76 2.38
CA PRO A 99 -22.27 -9.98 3.06
C PRO A 99 -21.65 -8.88 2.19
N TYR A 100 -21.40 -9.14 0.90
CA TYR A 100 -20.87 -8.13 -0.02
C TYR A 100 -21.86 -7.00 -0.28
N VAL A 101 -23.14 -7.34 -0.50
CA VAL A 101 -24.20 -6.35 -0.70
C VAL A 101 -24.30 -5.43 0.52
N SER A 102 -24.35 -6.01 1.73
CA SER A 102 -24.37 -5.23 2.98
C SER A 102 -23.12 -4.35 3.13
N ALA A 103 -21.94 -4.89 2.83
CA ALA A 103 -20.70 -4.16 2.93
C ALA A 103 -20.58 -3.01 1.91
N PHE A 104 -21.06 -3.19 0.68
CA PHE A 104 -21.14 -2.12 -0.33
C PHE A 104 -22.15 -1.04 0.06
N GLN A 105 -23.32 -1.41 0.56
CA GLN A 105 -24.32 -0.46 1.04
C GLN A 105 -23.81 0.36 2.22
N SER A 106 -23.10 -0.27 3.16
CA SER A 106 -22.45 0.42 4.29
C SER A 106 -21.38 1.41 3.80
N ALA A 107 -20.52 0.99 2.87
CA ALA A 107 -19.52 1.87 2.27
C ALA A 107 -20.12 3.06 1.53
N LEU A 108 -21.13 2.82 0.69
CA LEU A 108 -21.85 3.86 -0.03
C LEU A 108 -22.56 4.82 0.92
N SER A 109 -23.22 4.31 1.97
CA SER A 109 -23.93 5.15 2.95
C SER A 109 -23.00 6.08 3.73
N ALA A 110 -21.78 5.62 4.06
CA ALA A 110 -20.80 6.47 4.73
C ALA A 110 -20.24 7.55 3.79
N LEU A 111 -19.99 7.20 2.51
CA LEU A 111 -19.58 8.16 1.49
C LEU A 111 -20.68 9.20 1.25
N ASP A 112 -21.92 8.77 1.08
CA ASP A 112 -23.08 9.65 0.87
C ASP A 112 -23.26 10.60 2.05
N ARG A 113 -23.11 10.12 3.30
CA ARG A 113 -23.14 11.01 4.48
C ARG A 113 -22.03 12.06 4.43
N ALA A 114 -20.79 11.65 4.16
CA ALA A 114 -19.67 12.58 4.10
C ALA A 114 -19.80 13.62 2.98
N LEU A 115 -20.42 13.25 1.85
CA LEU A 115 -20.71 14.19 0.76
C LEU A 115 -21.92 15.09 1.07
N ALA A 116 -22.95 14.57 1.76
CA ALA A 116 -24.09 15.36 2.23
C ALA A 116 -23.70 16.39 3.30
N ASP A 117 -22.69 16.10 4.13
CA ASP A 117 -22.15 17.08 5.08
C ASP A 117 -21.48 18.28 4.37
N LEU A 118 -20.96 18.07 3.15
CA LEU A 118 -20.42 19.14 2.31
C LEU A 118 -21.50 19.91 1.53
N ASP A 119 -22.53 19.20 1.06
CA ASP A 119 -23.68 19.76 0.36
C ASP A 119 -25.01 19.24 0.96
N PRO A 120 -25.51 19.91 2.02
CA PRO A 120 -26.75 19.51 2.68
C PRO A 120 -27.98 19.52 1.76
N ALA A 121 -27.96 20.36 0.71
CA ALA A 121 -29.07 20.43 -0.23
C ALA A 121 -29.13 19.17 -1.13
N ALA A 122 -27.98 18.70 -1.61
CA ALA A 122 -27.89 17.41 -2.30
C ALA A 122 -28.29 16.25 -1.39
N GLY A 123 -27.85 16.26 -0.12
CA GLY A 123 -28.24 15.27 0.88
C GLY A 123 -29.75 15.21 1.13
N ALA A 124 -30.40 16.37 1.27
CA ALA A 124 -31.85 16.47 1.49
C ALA A 124 -32.67 16.04 0.26
N GLY A 125 -32.16 16.28 -0.95
CA GLY A 125 -32.78 15.82 -2.19
C GLY A 125 -32.65 14.31 -2.43
N GLY A 126 -31.77 13.65 -1.69
CA GLY A 126 -31.41 12.25 -1.91
C GLY A 126 -30.48 12.09 -3.12
N PHE A 127 -29.52 11.18 -3.01
CA PHE A 127 -28.66 10.84 -4.13
C PHE A 127 -29.33 9.81 -5.05
N PRO A 128 -29.00 9.79 -6.35
CA PRO A 128 -29.51 8.78 -7.28
C PRO A 128 -29.21 7.36 -6.81
N GLU A 129 -30.13 6.43 -7.08
CA GLU A 129 -29.95 5.03 -6.73
C GLU A 129 -28.69 4.44 -7.39
N PRO A 130 -27.90 3.64 -6.66
CA PRO A 130 -26.71 3.01 -7.22
C PRO A 130 -27.09 1.92 -8.23
N ARG A 131 -26.25 1.74 -9.24
CA ARG A 131 -26.39 0.70 -10.25
C ARG A 131 -25.61 -0.54 -9.85
N TRP A 132 -26.30 -1.66 -9.74
CA TRP A 132 -25.69 -2.97 -9.49
C TRP A 132 -25.49 -3.75 -10.78
N TRP A 133 -24.35 -4.42 -10.91
CA TRP A 133 -24.12 -5.34 -12.01
C TRP A 133 -23.08 -6.41 -11.65
N VAL A 134 -23.13 -7.52 -12.39
CA VAL A 134 -22.21 -8.66 -12.22
C VAL A 134 -21.37 -8.80 -13.47
N ALA A 135 -20.05 -8.67 -13.33
CA ALA A 135 -19.12 -8.84 -14.44
C ALA A 135 -18.84 -10.33 -14.67
N ALA A 136 -19.77 -11.07 -15.27
CA ALA A 136 -19.54 -12.48 -15.61
C ALA A 136 -18.89 -12.60 -17.01
N PRO A 137 -17.64 -13.07 -17.14
CA PRO A 137 -17.17 -13.56 -18.43
C PRO A 137 -17.93 -14.86 -18.71
N GLN A 138 -18.78 -14.87 -19.75
CA GLN A 138 -19.58 -16.02 -20.25
C GLN A 138 -19.83 -17.09 -19.17
N ALA A 139 -20.82 -16.86 -18.30
CA ALA A 139 -21.12 -17.70 -17.15
C ALA A 139 -21.23 -19.21 -17.46
N GLU A 140 -21.63 -19.57 -18.69
CA GLU A 140 -21.71 -20.95 -19.18
C GLU A 140 -20.35 -21.67 -19.38
N ALA A 141 -19.26 -20.93 -19.62
CA ALA A 141 -17.92 -21.52 -19.76
C ALA A 141 -17.31 -21.83 -18.38
N LEU A 142 -17.57 -20.97 -17.38
CA LEU A 142 -17.08 -21.16 -16.02
C LEU A 142 -17.81 -22.31 -15.30
N ALA A 143 -19.10 -22.50 -15.57
CA ALA A 143 -19.87 -23.65 -15.07
C ALA A 143 -19.28 -24.99 -15.58
N ARG A 144 -18.89 -25.06 -16.86
CA ARG A 144 -18.24 -26.26 -17.46
C ARG A 144 -16.83 -26.53 -16.92
N HIS A 145 -16.06 -25.50 -16.61
CA HIS A 145 -14.73 -25.67 -16.01
C HIS A 145 -14.75 -26.07 -14.52
N HIS A 146 -15.89 -25.91 -13.84
CA HIS A 146 -16.02 -26.24 -12.43
C HIS A 146 -16.06 -27.75 -12.17
N GLU A 147 -16.62 -28.54 -13.11
CA GLU A 147 -16.59 -30.02 -13.05
C GLU A 147 -15.16 -30.59 -13.15
N THR A 148 -14.21 -29.85 -13.73
CA THR A 148 -12.83 -30.32 -13.95
C THR A 148 -11.82 -29.73 -12.95
N GLY A 149 -12.24 -28.77 -12.11
CA GLY A 149 -11.37 -27.78 -11.49
C GLY A 149 -10.81 -28.07 -10.08
N GLN A 150 -10.93 -29.27 -9.52
CA GLN A 150 -10.41 -29.56 -8.17
C GLN A 150 -8.93 -29.96 -8.09
N ARG A 151 -8.22 -30.15 -9.22
CA ARG A 151 -6.81 -30.62 -9.22
C ARG A 151 -5.74 -29.54 -9.44
N LEU A 152 -6.10 -28.26 -9.62
CA LEU A 152 -5.17 -27.20 -10.05
C LEU A 152 -4.97 -26.05 -9.04
N VAL A 153 -5.13 -26.32 -7.74
CA VAL A 153 -4.92 -25.30 -6.68
C VAL A 153 -3.41 -25.06 -6.36
N GLY A 154 -2.49 -25.85 -6.91
CA GLY A 154 -1.05 -25.72 -6.65
C GLY A 154 -0.28 -24.65 -7.45
N GLY A 155 -0.82 -24.14 -8.57
CA GLY A 155 -0.04 -23.32 -9.53
C GLY A 155 -0.18 -21.80 -9.42
N VAL A 156 -1.20 -21.29 -8.72
CA VAL A 156 -1.52 -19.85 -8.68
C VAL A 156 -0.82 -19.11 -7.52
N THR A 157 -0.19 -19.85 -6.61
CA THR A 157 0.48 -19.30 -5.43
C THR A 157 1.71 -18.46 -5.79
N ALA A 158 2.50 -18.82 -6.81
CA ALA A 158 3.76 -18.14 -7.14
C ALA A 158 3.61 -16.64 -7.52
N ARG A 159 2.54 -16.25 -8.23
CA ARG A 159 2.26 -14.83 -8.56
C ARG A 159 1.68 -14.04 -7.38
N VAL A 160 1.10 -14.74 -6.39
CA VAL A 160 0.60 -14.12 -5.15
C VAL A 160 1.78 -13.87 -4.20
N THR A 161 2.78 -14.75 -4.18
CA THR A 161 3.99 -14.59 -3.35
C THR A 161 4.77 -13.34 -3.74
N ASP A 162 4.99 -13.07 -5.03
CA ASP A 162 5.72 -11.86 -5.48
C ASP A 162 5.03 -10.53 -5.09
N ARG A 163 3.70 -10.52 -4.96
CA ARG A 163 2.93 -9.37 -4.45
C ARG A 163 2.91 -9.29 -2.92
N LEU A 164 3.16 -10.40 -2.23
CA LEU A 164 3.33 -10.43 -0.77
C LEU A 164 4.78 -10.07 -0.35
N SER A 165 5.77 -10.26 -1.23
CA SER A 165 7.20 -9.99 -1.01
C SER A 165 7.62 -8.51 -0.95
N GLY A 166 6.68 -7.57 -0.96
CA GLY A 166 6.97 -6.15 -0.72
C GLY A 166 7.94 -5.53 -1.74
N GLY A 167 7.77 -5.84 -3.03
CA GLY A 167 8.32 -5.02 -4.12
C GLY A 167 7.85 -3.57 -4.02
N PRO A 168 8.48 -2.61 -4.72
CA PRO A 168 8.09 -1.20 -4.67
C PRO A 168 6.58 -1.11 -4.90
N ARG A 169 5.85 -0.69 -3.87
CA ARG A 169 4.40 -0.54 -3.97
C ARG A 169 4.18 0.45 -5.09
N ASN A 170 3.55 -0.01 -6.17
CA ASN A 170 3.13 0.87 -7.25
C ASN A 170 2.01 1.74 -6.63
N THR A 171 2.38 2.92 -6.13
CA THR A 171 1.47 3.85 -5.41
C THR A 171 0.57 4.64 -6.37
N GLY A 172 0.73 4.45 -7.68
CA GLY A 172 -0.15 5.01 -8.70
C GLY A 172 -1.44 4.20 -8.88
N PRO A 173 -2.49 4.81 -9.44
CA PRO A 173 -3.74 4.13 -9.77
C PRO A 173 -3.49 2.90 -10.64
N SER A 174 -4.28 1.84 -10.45
CA SER A 174 -4.06 0.58 -11.17
C SER A 174 -4.17 0.73 -12.69
N ARG A 175 -4.93 1.71 -13.19
CA ARG A 175 -5.08 1.98 -14.63
C ARG A 175 -3.84 2.58 -15.29
N TRP A 176 -2.87 3.06 -14.51
CA TRP A 176 -1.64 3.63 -15.05
C TRP A 176 -0.57 2.57 -15.29
N THR A 177 -0.86 1.30 -15.01
CA THR A 177 0.04 0.18 -15.32
C THR A 177 0.14 0.01 -16.83
N GLY A 178 1.36 0.05 -17.36
CA GLY A 178 1.63 -0.08 -18.80
C GLY A 178 2.37 1.12 -19.36
N PHE A 179 2.22 2.30 -18.74
CA PHE A 179 2.97 3.49 -19.11
C PHE A 179 4.37 3.49 -18.50
N ASP A 180 5.37 3.90 -19.29
CA ASP A 180 6.76 4.06 -18.86
C ASP A 180 7.15 5.53 -18.69
N ARG A 181 6.58 6.44 -19.49
CA ARG A 181 6.88 7.88 -19.48
C ARG A 181 5.70 8.78 -19.88
N LEU A 182 5.77 10.05 -19.48
CA LEU A 182 4.93 11.16 -19.93
C LEU A 182 5.78 12.19 -20.67
N VAL A 183 5.35 12.58 -21.87
CA VAL A 183 6.01 13.60 -22.69
C VAL A 183 5.10 14.81 -22.83
N PHE A 184 5.40 15.88 -22.10
CA PHE A 184 4.68 17.15 -22.18
C PHE A 184 5.18 17.97 -23.36
N ARG A 185 4.28 18.46 -24.21
CA ARG A 185 4.60 19.30 -25.37
C ARG A 185 3.91 20.65 -25.25
N SER A 186 4.69 21.72 -25.34
CA SER A 186 4.22 23.10 -25.36
C SER A 186 4.89 23.86 -26.50
N SER A 187 4.39 25.05 -26.83
CA SER A 187 5.09 25.98 -27.72
C SER A 187 6.46 26.40 -27.17
N ALA A 188 6.67 26.28 -25.85
CA ALA A 188 7.95 26.58 -25.20
C ALA A 188 8.98 25.44 -25.28
N GLY A 189 8.55 24.21 -25.59
CA GLY A 189 9.44 23.04 -25.68
C GLY A 189 8.80 21.74 -25.24
N VAL A 190 9.66 20.80 -24.82
CA VAL A 190 9.27 19.43 -24.42
C VAL A 190 9.83 19.11 -23.04
N VAL A 191 9.04 18.40 -22.23
CA VAL A 191 9.47 17.81 -20.96
C VAL A 191 9.16 16.32 -21.00
N ASP A 192 10.18 15.47 -20.83
CA ASP A 192 10.04 14.01 -20.75
C ASP A 192 10.28 13.57 -19.31
N LEU A 193 9.28 12.89 -18.72
CA LEU A 193 9.33 12.40 -17.35
C LEU A 193 9.02 10.91 -17.33
N ASP A 194 9.82 10.13 -16.60
CA ASP A 194 9.43 8.78 -16.25
C ASP A 194 8.18 8.78 -15.35
N MET A 195 7.49 7.64 -15.26
CA MET A 195 6.26 7.56 -14.47
C MET A 195 6.46 7.74 -12.95
N VAL A 196 7.67 7.58 -12.42
CA VAL A 196 7.95 7.82 -10.98
C VAL A 196 7.98 9.33 -10.71
N THR A 197 8.66 10.07 -11.58
CA THR A 197 8.77 11.52 -11.58
C THR A 197 7.41 12.16 -11.85
N ALA A 198 6.68 11.68 -12.85
CA ALA A 198 5.32 12.14 -13.16
C ALA A 198 4.36 12.00 -11.97
N ARG A 199 4.39 10.86 -11.27
CA ARG A 199 3.56 10.65 -10.06
C ARG A 199 3.95 11.58 -8.92
N SER A 200 5.24 11.83 -8.76
CA SER A 200 5.73 12.75 -7.72
C SER A 200 5.28 14.19 -8.00
N LEU A 201 5.29 14.60 -9.28
CA LEU A 201 4.74 15.87 -9.73
C LEU A 201 3.22 15.94 -9.50
N LEU A 202 2.47 14.88 -9.83
CA LEU A 202 1.02 14.81 -9.62
C LEU A 202 0.58 14.65 -8.15
N ALA A 203 1.50 14.34 -7.24
CA ALA A 203 1.23 14.37 -5.80
C ALA A 203 1.07 15.82 -5.27
N ILE A 204 1.64 16.81 -5.96
CA ILE A 204 1.58 18.22 -5.53
C ILE A 204 0.15 18.79 -5.61
N PRO A 205 -0.60 18.63 -6.72
CA PRO A 205 -2.02 18.96 -6.76
C PRO A 205 -2.84 18.32 -5.63
N VAL A 206 -2.53 17.09 -5.22
CA VAL A 206 -3.21 16.42 -4.09
C VAL A 206 -2.96 17.18 -2.79
N MET A 207 -1.71 17.55 -2.51
CA MET A 207 -1.35 18.34 -1.34
C MET A 207 -2.06 19.69 -1.36
N ILE A 208 -2.02 20.41 -2.50
CA ILE A 208 -2.71 21.69 -2.68
C ILE A 208 -4.22 21.56 -2.43
N GLY A 209 -4.88 20.56 -3.02
CA GLY A 209 -6.31 20.35 -2.87
C GLY A 209 -6.73 19.97 -1.45
N SER A 210 -5.81 19.42 -0.65
CA SER A 210 -6.06 19.16 0.77
C SER A 210 -5.95 20.40 1.66
N ARG A 211 -5.33 21.48 1.15
CA ARG A 211 -5.06 22.74 1.87
C ARG A 211 -5.15 23.95 0.93
N PRO A 212 -6.36 24.36 0.55
CA PRO A 212 -6.54 25.39 -0.46
C PRO A 212 -6.09 26.80 -0.05
N VAL A 213 -5.78 27.04 1.23
CA VAL A 213 -5.55 28.39 1.79
C VAL A 213 -4.22 29.03 1.34
N GLU A 214 -3.28 28.25 0.80
CA GLU A 214 -1.90 28.71 0.56
C GLU A 214 -1.63 29.26 -0.86
N LEU A 215 -2.62 29.21 -1.77
CA LEU A 215 -2.45 29.59 -3.18
C LEU A 215 -3.49 30.62 -3.64
N PRO A 216 -3.14 31.53 -4.57
CA PRO A 216 -4.14 32.31 -5.29
C PRO A 216 -5.16 31.38 -5.97
N GLY A 217 -6.45 31.66 -5.77
CA GLY A 217 -7.53 30.75 -6.19
C GLY A 217 -7.50 30.39 -7.68
N GLN A 218 -7.10 31.32 -8.55
CA GLN A 218 -6.98 31.07 -9.99
C GLN A 218 -5.85 30.07 -10.30
N LEU A 219 -4.68 30.23 -9.69
CA LEU A 219 -3.56 29.30 -9.90
C LEU A 219 -3.87 27.91 -9.33
N ALA A 220 -4.49 27.84 -8.15
CA ALA A 220 -4.94 26.57 -7.58
C ALA A 220 -5.92 25.86 -8.52
N PHE A 221 -6.89 26.59 -9.08
CA PHE A 221 -7.84 26.05 -10.05
C PHE A 221 -7.15 25.52 -11.32
N GLU A 222 -6.25 26.30 -11.93
CA GLU A 222 -5.52 25.87 -13.14
C GLU A 222 -4.63 24.66 -12.88
N VAL A 223 -3.99 24.58 -11.70
CA VAL A 223 -3.21 23.41 -11.27
C VAL A 223 -4.10 22.16 -11.15
N GLN A 224 -5.27 22.27 -10.54
CA GLN A 224 -6.21 21.15 -10.43
C GLN A 224 -6.75 20.72 -11.81
N ARG A 225 -7.06 21.69 -12.67
CA ARG A 225 -7.55 21.43 -14.04
C ARG A 225 -6.49 20.74 -14.90
N LEU A 226 -5.25 21.18 -14.82
CA LEU A 226 -4.12 20.52 -15.50
C LEU A 226 -3.93 19.10 -14.97
N ALA A 227 -3.92 18.90 -13.65
CA ALA A 227 -3.81 17.58 -13.04
C ALA A 227 -4.95 16.65 -13.51
N ALA A 228 -6.19 17.13 -13.50
CA ALA A 228 -7.36 16.39 -13.99
C ALA A 228 -7.23 15.99 -15.46
N THR A 229 -6.66 16.86 -16.30
CA THR A 229 -6.42 16.56 -17.72
C THR A 229 -5.38 15.45 -17.89
N ILE A 230 -4.27 15.51 -17.15
CA ILE A 230 -3.21 14.49 -17.17
C ILE A 230 -3.74 13.16 -16.66
N GLU A 231 -4.41 13.16 -15.51
CA GLU A 231 -4.96 11.97 -14.90
C GLU A 231 -6.07 11.35 -15.75
N GLY A 232 -6.94 12.17 -16.35
CA GLY A 232 -7.97 11.71 -17.29
C GLY A 232 -7.37 10.96 -18.46
N ARG A 233 -6.27 11.46 -19.03
CA ARG A 233 -5.55 10.79 -20.12
C ARG A 233 -4.93 9.47 -19.67
N LEU A 234 -4.30 9.43 -18.51
CA LEU A 234 -3.73 8.21 -17.93
C LEU A 234 -4.81 7.17 -17.56
N ASN A 235 -5.98 7.63 -17.10
CA ASN A 235 -7.09 6.77 -16.71
C ASN A 235 -7.85 6.14 -17.88
N ALA A 236 -7.68 6.68 -19.09
CA ALA A 236 -8.16 6.04 -20.32
C ALA A 236 -7.44 4.72 -20.61
N GLY A 237 -6.32 4.45 -19.94
CA GLY A 237 -5.51 3.25 -20.13
C GLY A 237 -4.63 3.35 -21.37
N GLY A 238 -3.64 2.47 -21.47
CA GLY A 238 -2.67 2.47 -22.56
C GLY A 238 -1.33 1.87 -22.13
N TRP A 239 -0.36 1.94 -23.03
CA TRP A 239 0.96 1.35 -22.85
C TRP A 239 2.03 2.27 -23.46
N GLY A 240 3.23 2.26 -22.89
CA GLY A 240 4.38 3.05 -23.37
C GLY A 240 4.30 4.53 -23.02
N ALA A 241 4.78 5.38 -23.93
CA ALA A 241 4.85 6.82 -23.73
C ALA A 241 3.52 7.51 -24.02
N VAL A 242 3.09 8.40 -23.13
CA VAL A 242 1.90 9.24 -23.36
C VAL A 242 2.34 10.66 -23.67
N GLU A 243 1.97 11.15 -24.84
CA GLU A 243 2.13 12.56 -25.17
C GLU A 243 0.99 13.39 -24.57
N MET A 244 1.36 14.47 -23.89
CA MET A 244 0.47 15.39 -23.19
C MET A 244 0.65 16.80 -23.75
N PRO A 245 -0.30 17.33 -24.55
CA PRO A 245 -0.24 18.72 -24.95
C PRO A 245 -0.47 19.62 -23.72
N VAL A 246 0.40 20.62 -23.54
CA VAL A 246 0.26 21.69 -22.54
C VAL A 246 -0.03 22.98 -23.32
N PRO A 247 -1.32 23.35 -23.46
CA PRO A 247 -1.68 24.57 -24.17
C PRO A 247 -1.18 25.80 -23.42
N ALA A 248 -1.17 26.94 -24.11
CA ALA A 248 -0.61 28.19 -23.58
C ALA A 248 -1.28 28.60 -22.24
N GLU A 249 -2.58 28.34 -22.07
CA GLU A 249 -3.30 28.62 -20.82
C GLU A 249 -2.85 27.78 -19.62
N HIS A 250 -2.32 26.57 -19.83
CA HIS A 250 -1.91 25.68 -18.73
C HIS A 250 -0.41 25.69 -18.47
N ARG A 251 0.35 26.49 -19.23
CA ARG A 251 1.81 26.54 -19.14
C ARG A 251 2.30 27.07 -17.79
N GLU A 252 1.73 28.15 -17.28
CA GLU A 252 2.13 28.71 -15.98
C GLU A 252 1.84 27.73 -14.84
N ALA A 253 0.68 27.06 -14.87
CA ALA A 253 0.34 26.03 -13.90
C ALA A 253 1.30 24.83 -13.97
N PHE A 254 1.71 24.42 -15.17
CA PHE A 254 2.70 23.36 -15.35
C PHE A 254 4.07 23.77 -14.82
N GLU A 255 4.56 24.95 -15.17
CA GLU A 255 5.86 25.48 -14.70
C GLU A 255 5.88 25.62 -13.19
N PHE A 256 4.79 26.10 -12.59
CA PHE A 256 4.61 26.17 -11.15
C PHE A 256 4.70 24.78 -10.51
N LEU A 257 3.97 23.78 -11.02
CA LEU A 257 4.02 22.41 -10.52
C LEU A 257 5.42 21.79 -10.64
N TYR A 258 6.06 21.99 -11.79
CA TYR A 258 7.40 21.49 -12.05
C TYR A 258 8.43 22.13 -11.11
N ARG A 259 8.33 23.44 -10.86
CA ARG A 259 9.17 24.14 -9.89
C ARG A 259 8.97 23.61 -8.46
N GLN A 260 7.72 23.44 -8.03
CA GLN A 260 7.40 22.90 -6.71
C GLN A 260 7.86 21.44 -6.52
N PHE A 261 7.91 20.66 -7.60
CA PHE A 261 8.50 19.33 -7.64
C PHE A 261 10.01 19.39 -7.45
N GLU A 262 10.72 20.24 -8.20
CA GLU A 262 12.17 20.40 -8.10
C GLU A 262 12.63 20.96 -6.75
N ILE A 263 11.89 21.90 -6.16
CA ILE A 263 12.16 22.36 -4.79
C ILE A 263 12.11 21.18 -3.81
N ARG A 264 11.05 20.35 -3.90
CA ARG A 264 10.87 19.21 -2.98
C ARG A 264 11.84 18.07 -3.22
N SER A 265 12.30 17.87 -4.45
CA SER A 265 13.30 16.83 -4.76
C SER A 265 14.68 17.16 -4.18
N ARG A 266 14.99 18.44 -3.98
CA ARG A 266 16.23 18.94 -3.37
C ARG A 266 16.18 19.03 -1.83
N LEU A 267 15.00 18.90 -1.23
CA LEU A 267 14.81 19.00 0.22
C LEU A 267 14.67 17.63 0.88
N PRO A 268 15.10 17.48 2.16
CA PRO A 268 14.86 16.25 2.90
C PRO A 268 13.36 16.07 3.16
N VAL A 269 12.78 15.01 2.61
CA VAL A 269 11.37 14.65 2.83
C VAL A 269 11.25 13.63 3.97
N ARG A 270 10.29 13.86 4.87
CA ARG A 270 9.86 12.91 5.90
C ARG A 270 8.35 12.78 5.88
N THR A 271 7.83 11.79 6.61
CA THR A 271 6.38 11.61 6.77
C THR A 271 5.98 12.02 8.18
N LEU A 272 5.14 13.04 8.30
CA LEU A 272 4.44 13.36 9.53
C LEU A 272 3.25 12.41 9.66
N CYS A 273 3.27 11.57 10.68
CA CYS A 273 2.15 10.72 11.07
C CYS A 273 1.40 11.39 12.21
N VAL A 274 0.12 11.67 12.02
CA VAL A 274 -0.79 12.19 13.06
C VAL A 274 -1.71 11.06 13.48
N CYS A 275 -1.61 10.60 14.73
CA CYS A 275 -2.50 9.56 15.25
C CYS A 275 -3.96 9.98 15.14
N ARG A 276 -4.82 9.12 14.60
CA ARG A 276 -6.25 9.47 14.47
C ARG A 276 -6.98 9.57 15.81
N ASP A 277 -6.61 8.74 16.77
CA ASP A 277 -7.35 8.62 18.03
C ASP A 277 -6.99 9.74 19.03
N CYS A 278 -5.71 10.11 19.11
CA CYS A 278 -5.23 11.06 20.11
C CYS A 278 -4.47 12.27 19.54
N LEU A 279 -4.40 12.38 18.20
CA LEU A 279 -3.76 13.48 17.46
C LEU A 279 -2.27 13.66 17.73
N GLN A 280 -1.62 12.70 18.39
CA GLN A 280 -0.18 12.71 18.61
C GLN A 280 0.57 12.70 17.28
N THR A 281 1.45 13.68 17.09
CA THR A 281 2.29 13.79 15.90
C THR A 281 3.62 13.07 16.08
N LYS A 282 4.08 12.36 15.04
CA LYS A 282 5.39 11.74 14.99
C LYS A 282 5.97 11.89 13.59
N VAL A 283 7.21 12.35 13.49
CA VAL A 283 7.93 12.38 12.22
C VAL A 283 8.62 11.03 12.01
N VAL A 284 8.34 10.38 10.89
CA VAL A 284 8.92 9.11 10.48
C VAL A 284 9.85 9.32 9.29
N ASN A 285 11.06 8.79 9.40
CA ASN A 285 12.01 8.75 8.29
C ASN A 285 11.81 7.47 7.47
N LEU A 286 11.12 7.60 6.33
CA LEU A 286 10.86 6.48 5.42
C LEU A 286 12.14 5.90 4.82
N ASP A 287 13.19 6.69 4.60
CA ASP A 287 14.47 6.19 4.06
C ASP A 287 15.16 5.29 5.06
N LEU A 288 15.22 5.72 6.32
CA LEU A 288 15.76 4.89 7.41
C LEU A 288 14.95 3.59 7.56
N LYS A 289 13.64 3.67 7.39
CA LYS A 289 12.78 2.49 7.43
C LYS A 289 13.05 1.54 6.27
N ARG A 290 13.12 2.05 5.03
CA ARG A 290 13.48 1.26 3.84
C ARG A 290 14.84 0.60 4.00
N LEU A 291 15.81 1.32 4.59
CA LEU A 291 17.14 0.80 4.88
C LEU A 291 17.10 -0.32 5.95
N ARG A 292 16.32 -0.14 7.03
CA ARG A 292 16.13 -1.17 8.06
C ARG A 292 15.46 -2.41 7.49
N GLU A 293 14.43 -2.24 6.67
CA GLU A 293 13.72 -3.32 5.99
C GLU A 293 14.66 -4.09 5.05
N ARG A 294 15.45 -3.37 4.24
CA ARG A 294 16.46 -3.99 3.37
C ARG A 294 17.50 -4.76 4.18
N ASN A 295 18.00 -4.19 5.27
CA ASN A 295 18.97 -4.85 6.14
C ASN A 295 18.36 -6.07 6.85
N HIS A 296 17.09 -6.00 7.23
CA HIS A 296 16.37 -7.12 7.82
C HIS A 296 16.23 -8.26 6.80
N ARG A 297 15.81 -7.96 5.56
CA ARG A 297 15.73 -8.95 4.47
C ARG A 297 17.07 -9.61 4.17
N LEU A 298 18.16 -8.83 4.11
CA LEU A 298 19.51 -9.37 3.91
C LEU A 298 19.91 -10.32 5.05
N LYS A 299 19.56 -10.00 6.31
CA LYS A 299 19.77 -10.89 7.45
C LYS A 299 18.95 -12.18 7.35
N THR A 300 17.69 -12.10 6.94
CA THR A 300 16.83 -13.28 6.76
C THR A 300 17.38 -14.21 5.68
N ILE A 301 17.78 -13.66 4.52
CA ILE A 301 18.40 -14.46 3.44
C ILE A 301 19.69 -15.13 3.94
N LEU A 302 20.57 -14.39 4.61
CA LEU A 302 21.80 -14.94 5.17
C LEU A 302 21.55 -16.03 6.22
N SER A 303 20.48 -15.92 7.02
CA SER A 303 20.11 -16.96 7.99
C SER A 303 19.63 -18.25 7.34
N VAL A 304 18.91 -18.16 6.22
CA VAL A 304 18.46 -19.32 5.44
C VAL A 304 19.63 -20.03 4.78
N VAL A 305 20.57 -19.27 4.19
CA VAL A 305 21.79 -19.85 3.58
C VAL A 305 22.68 -20.51 4.63
N ARG A 306 22.74 -19.97 5.85
CA ARG A 306 23.53 -20.60 6.92
C ARG A 306 22.88 -21.86 7.49
N ALA A 307 21.56 -21.99 7.39
CA ALA A 307 20.84 -23.22 7.78
C ALA A 307 20.99 -24.35 6.75
N THR A 308 21.48 -24.08 5.54
CA THR A 308 21.68 -25.10 4.50
C THR A 308 23.05 -25.80 4.53
N ASP A 309 24.00 -25.31 5.33
CA ASP A 309 25.35 -25.89 5.44
C ASP A 309 25.47 -27.00 6.51
N ASP A 310 24.46 -27.17 7.38
CA ASP A 310 24.42 -28.29 8.32
C ASP A 310 23.67 -29.48 7.68
N LYS A 311 24.32 -30.65 7.69
CA LYS A 311 23.94 -31.88 6.94
C LYS A 311 22.66 -32.59 7.46
N GLY A 312 21.59 -31.86 7.75
CA GLY A 312 20.29 -32.39 8.15
C GLY A 312 19.18 -31.97 7.19
N GLU A 313 18.33 -32.91 6.78
CA GLU A 313 17.19 -32.69 5.90
C GLU A 313 16.34 -31.48 6.33
N ILE A 314 16.31 -30.45 5.49
CA ILE A 314 15.55 -29.24 5.75
C ILE A 314 14.08 -29.51 5.45
N SER A 315 13.24 -29.49 6.49
CA SER A 315 11.78 -29.59 6.31
C SER A 315 11.25 -28.34 5.62
N PRO A 316 10.70 -28.44 4.40
CA PRO A 316 10.17 -27.29 3.66
C PRO A 316 9.04 -26.57 4.43
N PHE A 317 8.36 -27.24 5.35
CA PHE A 317 7.27 -26.66 6.16
C PHE A 317 7.76 -25.66 7.22
N GLN A 318 8.98 -25.78 7.75
CA GLN A 318 9.55 -24.81 8.69
C GLN A 318 9.94 -23.47 8.02
N ILE A 319 10.28 -23.52 6.72
CA ILE A 319 10.58 -22.33 5.91
C ILE A 319 9.31 -21.50 5.66
N PHE A 320 8.17 -22.16 5.43
CA PHE A 320 6.91 -21.44 5.20
C PHE A 320 6.32 -20.82 6.47
N GLY A 321 6.41 -21.48 7.63
CA GLY A 321 5.88 -20.96 8.90
C GLY A 321 6.56 -19.67 9.36
N THR A 322 7.89 -19.57 9.18
CA THR A 322 8.68 -18.39 9.57
C THR A 322 8.50 -17.21 8.61
N LEU A 323 8.36 -17.45 7.31
CA LEU A 323 8.11 -16.39 6.32
C LEU A 323 6.70 -15.77 6.45
N PHE A 324 5.67 -16.57 6.78
CA PHE A 324 4.31 -16.04 6.97
C PHE A 324 4.13 -15.27 8.29
N GLN A 325 4.88 -15.62 9.35
CA GLN A 325 4.87 -14.86 10.60
C GLN A 325 5.62 -13.53 10.51
N GLN A 326 6.61 -13.40 9.61
CA GLN A 326 7.46 -12.20 9.53
C GLN A 326 6.92 -11.08 8.63
N ALA A 327 5.99 -11.37 7.71
CA ALA A 327 5.73 -10.47 6.60
C ALA A 327 4.92 -9.19 6.92
N LYS A 328 4.33 -8.97 8.12
CA LYS A 328 3.42 -7.81 8.27
C LYS A 328 2.96 -7.33 9.66
N PHE A 329 3.65 -7.63 10.76
CA PHE A 329 3.13 -7.23 12.09
C PHE A 329 3.69 -5.95 12.70
N ASP A 330 4.79 -5.39 12.17
CA ASP A 330 5.25 -4.09 12.67
C ASP A 330 4.56 -2.97 11.87
N PRO A 331 3.53 -2.31 12.44
CA PRO A 331 2.87 -1.21 11.78
C PRO A 331 3.87 -0.08 11.55
N ASP A 332 3.65 0.65 10.45
CA ASP A 332 4.52 1.74 10.02
C ASP A 332 4.62 2.86 11.06
N PHE A 333 3.58 2.96 11.88
CA PHE A 333 3.40 3.89 12.97
C PHE A 333 2.77 3.14 14.16
N VAL A 334 3.32 3.37 15.35
CA VAL A 334 2.67 3.07 16.63
C VAL A 334 2.66 4.37 17.42
N CYS A 335 1.46 4.80 17.79
CA CYS A 335 1.29 5.97 18.63
C CYS A 335 1.84 5.69 20.03
N THR A 336 2.75 6.53 20.51
CA THR A 336 3.34 6.38 21.85
C THR A 336 2.38 6.71 22.99
N ARG A 337 1.22 7.30 22.68
CA ARG A 337 0.22 7.74 23.69
C ARG A 337 -0.93 6.75 23.87
N CYS A 338 -1.44 6.17 22.79
CA CYS A 338 -2.62 5.29 22.82
C CYS A 338 -2.40 3.94 22.11
N GLU A 339 -1.18 3.66 21.66
CA GLU A 339 -0.81 2.42 20.95
C GLU A 339 -1.54 2.17 19.63
N SER A 340 -2.35 3.12 19.18
CA SER A 340 -2.98 3.08 17.87
C SER A 340 -1.96 2.96 16.75
N THR A 341 -2.30 2.14 15.76
CA THR A 341 -1.50 1.92 14.56
C THR A 341 -1.99 2.75 13.38
N GLU A 342 -3.08 3.50 13.58
CA GLU A 342 -3.67 4.36 12.57
C GLU A 342 -3.16 5.78 12.69
N ALA A 343 -2.64 6.29 11.58
CA ALA A 343 -2.24 7.67 11.44
C ALA A 343 -2.64 8.23 10.09
N ASP A 344 -2.89 9.54 10.07
CA ASP A 344 -2.88 10.31 8.85
C ASP A 344 -1.43 10.66 8.51
N GLU A 345 -0.99 10.18 7.36
CA GLU A 345 0.35 10.37 6.85
C GLU A 345 0.38 11.59 5.92
N GLN A 346 1.34 12.48 6.16
CA GLN A 346 1.55 13.66 5.33
C GLN A 346 3.05 13.83 5.04
N PRO A 347 3.45 14.07 3.79
CA PRO A 347 4.82 14.48 3.50
C PRO A 347 5.10 15.86 4.12
N VAL A 348 6.27 15.98 4.74
CA VAL A 348 6.81 17.24 5.27
C VAL A 348 8.25 17.40 4.82
N THR A 349 8.67 18.64 4.61
CA THR A 349 10.07 19.00 4.31
C THR A 349 10.66 19.78 5.48
N PHE A 350 11.98 20.00 5.46
CA PHE A 350 12.66 20.80 6.48
C PHE A 350 13.37 21.97 5.81
N CYS A 351 13.29 23.15 6.40
CA CYS A 351 14.01 24.32 5.93
C CYS A 351 15.52 24.05 6.04
N PRO A 352 16.31 24.24 4.97
CA PRO A 352 17.75 24.00 5.02
C PRO A 352 18.51 25.02 5.88
N ALA A 353 17.93 26.21 6.11
CA ALA A 353 18.56 27.26 6.91
C ALA A 353 18.34 27.08 8.42
N CYS A 354 17.09 26.93 8.87
CA CYS A 354 16.77 26.86 10.31
C CYS A 354 16.40 25.46 10.80
N GLY A 355 16.19 24.48 9.91
CA GLY A 355 15.74 23.14 10.28
C GLY A 355 14.26 23.04 10.66
N ASP A 356 13.49 24.11 10.52
CA ASP A 356 12.05 24.10 10.82
C ASP A 356 11.26 23.16 9.88
N MET A 357 10.24 22.50 10.42
CA MET A 357 9.42 21.53 9.69
C MET A 357 8.32 22.25 8.88
N ARG A 358 8.41 22.13 7.57
CA ARG A 358 7.49 22.75 6.61
C ARG A 358 6.41 21.76 6.24
N LYS A 359 5.16 22.13 6.52
CA LYS A 359 3.95 21.33 6.22
C LYS A 359 3.18 21.86 5.02
N GLU A 360 3.59 23.00 4.50
CA GLU A 360 2.93 23.75 3.44
C GLU A 360 2.90 22.95 2.13
N SER A 361 1.76 23.01 1.46
CA SER A 361 1.53 22.43 0.14
C SER A 361 2.29 23.19 -0.94
N VAL A 362 2.69 24.43 -0.67
CA VAL A 362 3.53 25.26 -1.54
C VAL A 362 4.69 25.84 -0.75
N LEU A 363 5.90 25.70 -1.28
CA LEU A 363 7.11 26.24 -0.67
C LEU A 363 7.56 27.44 -1.49
N THR A 364 7.38 28.63 -0.93
CA THR A 364 7.90 29.89 -1.48
C THR A 364 8.98 30.43 -0.53
N THR A 365 8.59 30.79 0.69
CA THR A 365 9.50 31.24 1.74
C THR A 365 9.30 30.48 3.05
N CYS A 366 10.33 30.46 3.90
CA CYS A 366 10.23 29.94 5.26
C CYS A 366 9.55 30.96 6.18
N SER A 367 8.49 30.59 6.88
CA SER A 367 7.76 31.48 7.82
C SER A 367 8.59 31.82 9.06
N GLU A 368 9.57 30.99 9.42
CA GLU A 368 10.40 31.19 10.61
C GLU A 368 11.67 31.99 10.34
N CYS A 369 12.31 31.80 9.18
CA CYS A 369 13.61 32.43 8.88
C CYS A 369 13.69 33.10 7.51
N GLU A 370 12.56 33.23 6.80
CA GLU A 370 12.43 33.90 5.50
C GLU A 370 13.30 33.30 4.37
N TYR A 371 13.85 32.10 4.57
CA TYR A 371 14.60 31.38 3.54
C TYR A 371 13.78 31.23 2.26
N ASP A 372 14.33 31.74 1.15
CA ASP A 372 13.72 31.65 -0.18
C ASP A 372 13.94 30.27 -0.79
N PHE A 373 12.86 29.49 -0.93
CA PHE A 373 12.91 28.17 -1.56
C PHE A 373 13.01 28.27 -3.08
N ASP A 374 12.58 29.36 -3.71
CA ASP A 374 12.73 29.55 -5.17
C ASP A 374 14.22 29.71 -5.55
N GLY A 375 15.05 30.24 -4.65
CA GLY A 375 16.50 30.27 -4.81
C GLY A 375 17.14 28.90 -5.03
N LEU A 376 16.51 27.81 -4.56
CA LEU A 376 16.98 26.44 -4.82
C LEU A 376 16.85 26.02 -6.28
N VAL A 377 16.03 26.70 -7.08
CA VAL A 377 15.66 26.32 -8.45
C VAL A 377 15.78 27.51 -9.40
N ALA A 378 16.59 28.51 -9.06
CA ALA A 378 16.79 29.71 -9.87
C ALA A 378 17.39 29.40 -11.27
N ASP A 379 18.11 28.29 -11.41
CA ASP A 379 18.73 27.81 -12.65
C ASP A 379 17.84 26.85 -13.46
N LEU A 380 16.60 26.63 -13.00
CA LEU A 380 15.74 25.61 -13.57
C LEU A 380 15.18 25.99 -14.94
N VAL A 381 15.63 25.27 -15.97
CA VAL A 381 15.03 25.31 -17.30
C VAL A 381 13.97 24.21 -17.41
N VAL A 382 12.70 24.59 -17.30
CA VAL A 382 11.57 23.65 -17.38
C VAL A 382 11.46 23.04 -18.78
N TRP A 383 11.37 23.88 -19.81
CA TRP A 383 11.16 23.44 -21.18
C TRP A 383 12.48 23.22 -21.91
N LYS A 384 12.70 22.00 -22.39
CA LYS A 384 13.83 21.70 -23.27
C LYS A 384 13.41 21.99 -24.70
N THR A 385 14.29 22.61 -25.48
CA THR A 385 14.07 22.78 -26.92
C THR A 385 13.79 21.40 -27.53
N ALA A 386 12.64 21.27 -28.19
CA ALA A 386 12.30 20.02 -28.87
C ALA A 386 13.45 19.67 -29.82
N PRO A 387 13.92 18.41 -29.87
CA PRO A 387 14.78 17.99 -30.95
C PRO A 387 14.07 18.35 -32.26
N PRO A 388 14.77 18.93 -33.25
CA PRO A 388 14.17 19.20 -34.54
C PRO A 388 13.51 17.91 -35.03
N PRO A 389 12.28 17.97 -35.57
CA PRO A 389 11.60 16.78 -36.06
C PRO A 389 12.58 16.05 -36.96
N ALA A 390 12.85 14.78 -36.67
CA ALA A 390 13.77 13.98 -37.47
C ALA A 390 13.38 14.20 -38.92
N ALA A 391 14.30 14.76 -39.72
CA ALA A 391 14.02 15.10 -41.11
C ALA A 391 13.32 13.89 -41.73
N PRO A 392 12.16 14.06 -42.39
CA PRO A 392 11.36 12.95 -42.88
C PRO A 392 12.33 12.03 -43.57
N THR A 393 12.52 10.83 -43.01
CA THR A 393 13.48 9.88 -43.54
C THR A 393 12.88 9.54 -44.89
N VAL A 394 13.37 10.20 -45.94
CA VAL A 394 12.96 9.91 -47.30
C VAL A 394 13.20 8.41 -47.40
N PRO A 395 12.15 7.59 -47.55
CA PRO A 395 12.32 6.16 -47.59
C PRO A 395 13.42 5.93 -48.63
N PRO A 396 14.47 5.16 -48.28
CA PRO A 396 15.58 4.97 -49.20
C PRO A 396 14.99 4.60 -50.55
N ILE A 397 15.35 5.37 -51.59
CA ILE A 397 14.93 5.11 -52.96
C ILE A 397 15.09 3.60 -53.15
N PRO A 398 14.02 2.86 -53.52
CA PRO A 398 14.10 1.42 -53.67
C PRO A 398 15.34 1.09 -54.49
N THR A 399 16.35 0.52 -53.85
CA THR A 399 17.51 0.02 -54.56
C THR A 399 16.96 -0.99 -55.54
N THR A 400 17.23 -0.77 -56.82
CA THR A 400 16.85 -1.66 -57.91
C THR A 400 17.14 -3.08 -57.46
N PRO A 401 16.13 -3.98 -57.42
CA PRO A 401 16.32 -5.31 -56.88
C PRO A 401 17.53 -5.94 -57.57
N PRO A 402 18.48 -6.52 -56.81
CA PRO A 402 19.59 -7.23 -57.42
C PRO A 402 19.02 -8.28 -58.36
N MET A 403 19.58 -8.33 -59.57
CA MET A 403 19.20 -9.30 -60.59
C MET A 403 19.16 -10.69 -59.96
N PRO A 404 18.08 -11.47 -60.13
CA PRO A 404 17.91 -12.76 -59.47
C PRO A 404 19.15 -13.61 -59.71
N THR A 405 19.88 -13.92 -58.65
CA THR A 405 20.96 -14.91 -58.71
C THR A 405 20.32 -16.23 -59.07
N ALA A 406 20.86 -16.91 -60.07
CA ALA A 406 20.36 -18.19 -60.54
C ALA A 406 20.18 -19.15 -59.34
N PRO A 407 19.02 -19.83 -59.24
CA PRO A 407 18.75 -20.71 -58.11
C PRO A 407 19.82 -21.80 -58.04
N PRO A 408 20.42 -22.05 -56.85
CA PRO A 408 21.30 -23.19 -56.67
C PRO A 408 20.54 -24.48 -56.95
N ALA A 409 21.23 -25.43 -57.60
CA ALA A 409 20.68 -26.74 -57.93
C ALA A 409 20.08 -27.42 -56.68
N PRO A 410 18.90 -28.08 -56.79
CA PRO A 410 18.26 -28.73 -55.67
C PRO A 410 19.21 -29.76 -55.03
N ALA A 411 19.54 -29.56 -53.75
CA ALA A 411 20.17 -30.60 -52.96
C ALA A 411 19.17 -31.75 -52.79
N THR A 412 19.61 -32.96 -53.12
CA THR A 412 18.86 -34.20 -52.98
C THR A 412 18.40 -34.34 -51.52
N PRO A 413 17.10 -34.51 -51.23
CA PRO A 413 16.61 -34.66 -49.87
C PRO A 413 17.18 -35.95 -49.24
N PRO A 414 17.68 -35.89 -47.99
CA PRO A 414 18.04 -37.10 -47.25
C PRO A 414 16.79 -37.97 -47.03
N MET A 415 16.94 -39.29 -47.15
CA MET A 415 15.87 -40.26 -46.90
C MET A 415 15.26 -40.06 -45.51
N PRO A 416 13.92 -40.19 -45.37
CA PRO A 416 13.25 -40.12 -44.08
C PRO A 416 13.81 -41.20 -43.14
N THR A 417 14.35 -40.78 -42.01
CA THR A 417 14.70 -41.69 -40.93
C THR A 417 13.42 -42.17 -40.28
N VAL A 418 13.24 -43.49 -40.23
CA VAL A 418 12.09 -44.17 -39.64
C VAL A 418 11.94 -43.74 -38.16
N PRO A 419 10.76 -43.30 -37.70
CA PRO A 419 10.54 -42.98 -36.30
C PRO A 419 10.75 -44.23 -35.42
N PRO A 420 11.43 -44.13 -34.27
CA PRO A 420 11.47 -45.23 -33.32
C PRO A 420 10.07 -45.52 -32.78
N ALA A 421 9.76 -46.81 -32.68
CA ALA A 421 8.49 -47.32 -32.17
C ALA A 421 8.20 -46.79 -30.75
N PRO A 422 6.94 -46.45 -30.43
CA PRO A 422 6.57 -46.01 -29.09
C PRO A 422 6.87 -47.11 -28.06
N ALA A 423 7.62 -46.77 -27.02
CA ALA A 423 7.78 -47.63 -25.86
C ALA A 423 6.43 -47.79 -25.15
N THR A 424 6.08 -49.05 -24.87
CA THR A 424 4.89 -49.46 -24.13
C THR A 424 4.87 -48.80 -22.75
N PRO A 425 3.75 -48.18 -22.34
CA PRO A 425 3.63 -47.62 -21.00
C PRO A 425 3.68 -48.73 -19.92
N PRO A 426 4.33 -48.49 -18.77
CA PRO A 426 4.32 -49.44 -17.67
C PRO A 426 2.92 -49.57 -17.07
N THR A 427 2.57 -50.80 -16.75
CA THR A 427 1.34 -51.21 -16.07
C THR A 427 1.15 -50.46 -14.76
N PRO A 428 -0.04 -49.91 -14.46
CA PRO A 428 -0.32 -49.31 -13.16
C PRO A 428 -0.16 -50.35 -12.04
N GLY A 429 0.75 -50.07 -11.10
CA GLY A 429 0.89 -50.85 -9.88
C GLY A 429 -0.36 -50.75 -9.01
N THR A 430 -0.81 -51.91 -8.54
CA THR A 430 -1.93 -52.10 -7.61
C THR A 430 -1.74 -51.25 -6.35
N PRO A 431 -2.74 -50.47 -5.91
CA PRO A 431 -2.66 -49.74 -4.65
C PRO A 431 -2.62 -50.71 -3.45
N PRO A 432 -1.82 -50.43 -2.40
CA PRO A 432 -1.83 -51.22 -1.19
C PRO A 432 -3.15 -51.04 -0.43
N ALA A 433 -3.62 -52.14 0.15
CA ALA A 433 -4.82 -52.21 0.97
C ALA A 433 -4.69 -51.31 2.22
N PRO A 434 -5.77 -50.63 2.64
CA PRO A 434 -5.78 -49.83 3.86
C PRO A 434 -5.60 -50.73 5.08
N SER A 435 -4.58 -50.41 5.88
CA SER A 435 -4.36 -51.02 7.20
C SER A 435 -5.41 -50.49 8.17
N THR A 436 -6.09 -51.42 8.83
CA THR A 436 -7.01 -51.23 9.94
C THR A 436 -6.33 -50.46 11.08
N PRO A 437 -6.94 -49.40 11.65
CA PRO A 437 -6.39 -48.76 12.84
C PRO A 437 -6.55 -49.67 14.06
N GLU A 438 -5.41 -49.99 14.66
CA GLU A 438 -5.26 -50.69 15.92
C GLU A 438 -5.79 -49.83 17.08
N SER A 439 -6.63 -50.44 17.90
CA SER A 439 -7.33 -49.82 19.02
C SER A 439 -6.38 -49.68 20.21
N GLY A 440 -5.95 -48.46 20.50
CA GLY A 440 -5.26 -48.14 21.75
C GLY A 440 -6.20 -48.18 22.96
N PRO A 441 -5.68 -48.51 24.16
CA PRO A 441 -6.47 -48.65 25.39
C PRO A 441 -6.94 -47.29 25.94
N PRO A 442 -8.06 -47.26 26.69
CA PRO A 442 -8.69 -46.02 27.15
C PRO A 442 -7.87 -45.31 28.23
N PRO A 443 -7.83 -43.96 28.24
CA PRO A 443 -7.26 -43.21 29.36
C PRO A 443 -8.16 -43.30 30.60
N GLN A 444 -7.50 -43.49 31.73
CA GLN A 444 -8.08 -43.51 33.08
C GLN A 444 -8.66 -42.15 33.46
N GLY A 445 -9.68 -42.22 34.33
CA GLY A 445 -10.59 -41.14 34.68
C GLY A 445 -9.96 -39.90 35.31
N PHE A 446 -10.64 -38.79 35.09
CA PHE A 446 -10.57 -37.61 35.93
C PHE A 446 -11.95 -37.37 36.52
N ASP A 447 -11.97 -37.34 37.85
CA ASP A 447 -13.11 -37.08 38.71
C ASP A 447 -13.74 -35.72 38.41
N THR A 448 -15.06 -35.70 38.36
CA THR A 448 -15.88 -34.48 38.37
C THR A 448 -16.20 -34.09 39.81
N PRO A 449 -16.06 -32.81 40.21
CA PRO A 449 -16.72 -32.33 41.41
C PRO A 449 -18.17 -31.95 41.07
N ARG A 450 -19.04 -32.66 41.78
CA ARG A 450 -20.45 -32.44 42.07
C ARG A 450 -20.81 -30.95 42.24
N SER A 451 -21.80 -30.50 41.47
CA SER A 451 -22.51 -29.25 41.69
C SER A 451 -23.47 -29.42 42.85
N ASP A 452 -23.19 -28.77 43.98
CA ASP A 452 -24.19 -28.49 45.00
C ASP A 452 -24.60 -27.01 44.90
N THR A 453 -25.90 -26.84 44.71
CA THR A 453 -26.64 -25.58 44.68
C THR A 453 -27.02 -25.24 46.11
N GLN A 454 -26.53 -24.12 46.66
CA GLN A 454 -27.18 -23.44 47.79
C GLN A 454 -26.67 -22.00 47.98
N GLY A 455 -27.61 -21.05 47.81
CA GLY A 455 -27.98 -20.01 48.76
C GLY A 455 -26.94 -19.02 49.30
N PHE A 456 -27.21 -17.73 49.04
CA PHE A 456 -27.10 -16.58 49.96
C PHE A 456 -25.79 -16.35 50.73
N ASP A 457 -25.04 -15.32 50.34
CA ASP A 457 -24.93 -14.03 51.05
C ASP A 457 -23.66 -13.29 50.61
N THR A 458 -23.77 -11.99 50.40
CA THR A 458 -22.66 -11.12 49.98
C THR A 458 -21.98 -10.49 51.19
N PRO A 459 -20.69 -10.78 51.47
CA PRO A 459 -19.87 -9.89 52.26
C PRO A 459 -18.86 -9.15 51.37
N ARG A 460 -18.78 -7.84 51.57
CA ARG A 460 -17.67 -6.97 51.16
C ARG A 460 -16.35 -7.47 51.77
N PHE A 461 -15.36 -7.78 50.94
CA PHE A 461 -13.92 -7.79 51.28
C PHE A 461 -13.17 -7.36 50.00
N SER A 462 -12.59 -6.16 49.91
CA SER A 462 -11.28 -5.77 50.44
C SER A 462 -10.17 -6.78 50.06
N SER A 463 -9.64 -6.66 48.85
CA SER A 463 -8.46 -7.40 48.40
C SER A 463 -7.19 -6.94 49.14
N PRO A 464 -6.37 -7.86 49.68
CA PRO A 464 -5.01 -7.55 50.07
C PRO A 464 -4.10 -7.69 48.82
N HIS A 465 -3.45 -6.59 48.41
CA HIS A 465 -2.38 -6.65 47.43
C HIS A 465 -1.19 -7.41 48.02
N ILE A 466 -0.98 -8.65 47.58
CA ILE A 466 0.33 -9.30 47.65
C ILE A 466 1.19 -8.62 46.58
N GLY A 467 1.85 -7.53 46.95
CA GLY A 467 2.77 -6.81 46.09
C GLY A 467 4.02 -7.64 45.86
N THR A 468 4.32 -7.97 44.61
CA THR A 468 5.67 -8.41 44.23
C THR A 468 6.67 -7.34 44.68
N PRO A 469 7.78 -7.72 45.34
CA PRO A 469 8.76 -6.75 45.80
C PRO A 469 9.27 -5.94 44.61
N ARG A 470 9.06 -4.63 44.65
CA ARG A 470 9.53 -3.72 43.59
C ARG A 470 11.05 -3.81 43.54
N PRO A 471 11.65 -4.04 42.37
CA PRO A 471 13.09 -4.19 42.27
C PRO A 471 13.80 -2.86 42.58
N THR A 472 14.94 -2.99 43.24
CA THR A 472 15.77 -1.88 43.72
C THR A 472 17.01 -1.77 42.86
N CYS A 473 17.51 -0.54 42.65
CA CYS A 473 18.81 -0.35 42.03
C CYS A 473 19.91 -0.90 42.94
N ASP A 474 20.79 -1.75 42.40
CA ASP A 474 21.89 -2.37 43.14
C ASP A 474 22.95 -1.37 43.65
N ILE A 475 22.95 -0.12 43.14
CA ILE A 475 23.91 0.91 43.51
C ILE A 475 23.34 1.86 44.58
N CYS A 476 22.12 2.36 44.40
CA CYS A 476 21.55 3.34 45.33
C CYS A 476 20.47 2.78 46.26
N GLY A 477 20.03 1.53 46.07
CA GLY A 477 19.01 0.87 46.90
C GLY A 477 17.58 1.38 46.72
N HIS A 478 17.36 2.45 45.95
CA HIS A 478 16.01 2.98 45.69
C HIS A 478 15.25 2.15 44.66
N THR A 479 13.91 2.14 44.77
CA THR A 479 13.00 1.48 43.82
C THR A 479 12.69 2.40 42.64
N TYR A 480 12.64 1.85 41.43
CA TYR A 480 12.34 2.58 40.21
C TYR A 480 11.38 1.78 39.34
N ALA A 481 10.55 2.48 38.55
CA ALA A 481 9.63 1.85 37.60
C ALA A 481 10.35 1.23 36.38
N VAL A 482 11.58 1.66 36.12
CA VAL A 482 12.43 1.14 35.04
C VAL A 482 13.84 0.99 35.59
N LEU A 483 14.42 -0.19 35.43
CA LEU A 483 15.82 -0.48 35.73
C LEU A 483 16.51 -0.99 34.47
N TRP A 484 17.82 -0.82 34.41
CA TRP A 484 18.66 -1.29 33.32
C TRP A 484 19.55 -2.41 33.81
N SER A 485 19.58 -3.53 33.09
CA SER A 485 20.56 -4.59 33.34
C SER A 485 21.86 -4.26 32.60
N VAL A 486 22.95 -4.13 33.35
CA VAL A 486 24.30 -3.88 32.87
C VAL A 486 25.23 -5.02 33.27
N GLN A 487 26.28 -5.25 32.48
CA GLN A 487 27.32 -6.24 32.80
C GLN A 487 28.59 -5.49 33.18
N ILE A 488 29.03 -5.63 34.42
CA ILE A 488 30.27 -5.04 34.91
C ILE A 488 31.37 -6.11 35.06
N PRO A 489 32.65 -5.75 34.87
CA PRO A 489 33.76 -6.65 35.14
C PRO A 489 33.88 -6.90 36.64
N ASP A 490 33.94 -8.17 37.03
CA ASP A 490 34.18 -8.62 38.41
C ASP A 490 35.30 -9.68 38.39
N GLY A 491 36.54 -9.19 38.34
CA GLY A 491 37.72 -10.02 38.07
C GLY A 491 37.64 -10.71 36.69
N PRO A 492 37.84 -12.04 36.61
CA PRO A 492 37.69 -12.78 35.35
C PRO A 492 36.22 -13.04 34.97
N TYR A 493 35.26 -12.73 35.84
CA TYR A 493 33.84 -13.00 35.63
C TYR A 493 33.07 -11.74 35.27
N ARG A 494 31.89 -11.92 34.68
CA ARG A 494 30.93 -10.85 34.40
C ARG A 494 29.78 -10.98 35.37
N ARG A 495 29.42 -9.89 36.03
CA ARG A 495 28.29 -9.86 36.96
C ARG A 495 27.18 -8.97 36.39
N PRO A 496 25.95 -9.49 36.21
CA PRO A 496 24.79 -8.65 35.91
C PRO A 496 24.47 -7.77 37.13
N MET A 497 24.12 -6.52 36.87
CA MET A 497 23.69 -5.56 37.87
C MET A 497 22.51 -4.74 37.33
N THR A 498 21.52 -4.47 38.17
CA THR A 498 20.37 -3.63 37.86
C THR A 498 20.61 -2.20 38.34
N VAL A 499 20.54 -1.23 37.43
CA VAL A 499 20.88 0.17 37.71
C VAL A 499 19.79 1.12 37.23
N CYS A 500 19.56 2.22 37.95
CA CYS A 500 18.50 3.17 37.61
C CYS A 500 18.92 4.22 36.56
N ALA A 501 20.23 4.40 36.32
CA ALA A 501 20.79 5.39 35.41
C ALA A 501 20.35 6.87 35.67
N THR A 502 19.82 7.19 36.85
CA THR A 502 19.37 8.55 37.19
C THR A 502 20.51 9.49 37.56
N SER A 503 21.70 8.94 37.82
CA SER A 503 22.92 9.69 38.10
C SER A 503 24.12 9.02 37.45
N THR A 504 25.22 9.77 37.30
CA THR A 504 26.51 9.23 36.83
C THR A 504 27.05 8.12 37.73
N ARG A 505 26.77 8.18 39.04
CA ARG A 505 27.12 7.10 40.00
C ARG A 505 26.33 5.81 39.73
N CYS A 506 25.09 5.93 39.26
CA CYS A 506 24.21 4.80 38.97
C CYS A 506 24.20 4.40 37.49
N SER A 507 25.24 4.75 36.74
CA SER A 507 25.43 4.39 35.34
C SER A 507 26.86 3.90 35.10
N PRO A 508 27.29 2.78 35.73
CA PRO A 508 28.62 2.23 35.52
C PRO A 508 28.83 1.87 34.04
N ARG A 509 30.08 1.92 33.58
CA ARG A 509 30.41 1.51 32.21
C ARG A 509 30.10 0.04 32.03
N SER A 510 29.10 -0.26 31.21
CA SER A 510 28.71 -1.62 30.87
C SER A 510 29.60 -2.18 29.76
N LEU A 511 30.03 -3.45 29.88
CA LEU A 511 30.80 -4.16 28.86
C LEU A 511 29.96 -4.53 27.63
N VAL A 512 28.64 -4.50 27.77
CA VAL A 512 27.66 -4.76 26.69
C VAL A 512 26.62 -3.66 26.70
N ARG A 513 25.87 -3.52 25.59
CA ARG A 513 24.78 -2.55 25.52
C ARG A 513 23.76 -2.83 26.63
N PRO A 514 23.41 -1.85 27.49
CA PRO A 514 22.41 -2.03 28.55
C PRO A 514 21.06 -2.49 27.98
N VAL A 515 20.37 -3.35 28.72
CA VAL A 515 19.03 -3.84 28.37
C VAL A 515 18.03 -3.29 29.38
N GLU A 516 16.96 -2.67 28.90
CA GLU A 516 15.86 -2.20 29.75
C GLU A 516 15.14 -3.40 30.36
N VAL A 517 15.06 -3.44 31.69
CA VAL A 517 14.27 -4.41 32.44
C VAL A 517 13.01 -3.66 32.87
N ARG A 518 11.89 -3.95 32.19
CA ARG A 518 10.57 -3.50 32.64
C ARG A 518 10.11 -4.40 33.78
N THR A 519 9.69 -3.78 34.86
CA THR A 519 9.43 -4.43 36.15
C THR A 519 7.97 -4.39 36.50
#